data_AF-A0AA44UV07-F1
#
_entry.id   AF-A0AA44UV07-F1
#
_cell.length_a   1.000
_cell.length_b   1.000
_cell.length_c   1.000
_cell.angle_alpha   90.00
_cell.angle_beta   90.00
_cell.angle_gamma   90.00
#
_symmetry.space_group_name_H-M   'P 1'
#
loop_
_entity.id
_entity.type
_entity.pdbx_description
1 polymer ?
#
loop_
_entity_poly.entity_id
_entity_poly.type
_entity_poly.pdbx_seq_one_letter_code
_entity_poly.pdbx_strand_id
1 'polypeptide(L)'
;MNSAFPTGPASPTPAHQAGPPPRLGPTAAPRPVMASTTVPLAPGAGPSLCCDRCGQAAADPLQQILMSAVWLIPGPDGPTTARYCRACPPVGPITDLACLRCGDGPLLVGELAADPSGPDDVLPAAARDWLAAAGWRLDGPVCPDCRPRR
;
A
#
# COMPACT_ATOMS: atom_id res chain seq x y z
N MET A 1 -50.04 -30.54 -17.89
CA MET A 1 -50.24 -29.46 -18.88
C MET A 1 -48.91 -28.77 -19.12
N ASN A 2 -48.46 -28.82 -20.36
CA ASN A 2 -47.28 -28.18 -20.90
C ASN A 2 -47.50 -26.67 -21.04
N SER A 3 -46.46 -25.86 -20.90
CA SER A 3 -46.27 -24.68 -21.73
C SER A 3 -44.78 -24.40 -21.83
N ALA A 4 -44.29 -24.56 -23.05
CA ALA A 4 -42.95 -24.31 -23.49
C ALA A 4 -43.00 -23.18 -24.54
N PHE A 5 -41.83 -22.53 -24.73
CA PHE A 5 -41.40 -21.79 -25.94
C PHE A 5 -41.90 -20.33 -26.12
N PRO A 6 -41.21 -19.46 -26.92
CA PRO A 6 -39.77 -19.36 -27.21
C PRO A 6 -39.21 -17.93 -27.59
N THR A 7 -37.89 -17.90 -27.91
CA THR A 7 -37.05 -17.07 -28.85
C THR A 7 -37.10 -15.52 -29.00
N GLY A 8 -35.93 -14.90 -28.71
CA GLY A 8 -35.14 -13.99 -29.61
C GLY A 8 -35.54 -12.51 -29.78
N PRO A 9 -34.76 -11.66 -30.50
CA PRO A 9 -33.31 -11.68 -30.81
C PRO A 9 -32.58 -10.36 -30.40
N ALA A 10 -31.26 -10.35 -30.59
CA ALA A 10 -30.39 -9.17 -30.48
C ALA A 10 -30.63 -8.15 -31.61
N SER A 11 -30.46 -6.86 -31.30
CA SER A 11 -30.33 -5.79 -32.31
C SER A 11 -29.16 -4.85 -31.95
N PRO A 12 -28.26 -4.56 -32.90
CA PRO A 12 -27.15 -3.62 -32.76
C PRO A 12 -27.60 -2.18 -33.08
N THR A 13 -26.95 -1.19 -32.47
CA THR A 13 -27.12 0.23 -32.85
C THR A 13 -25.93 0.68 -33.71
N PRO A 14 -26.15 1.20 -34.93
CA PRO A 14 -25.09 1.62 -35.84
C PRO A 14 -24.57 3.05 -35.59
N ALA A 15 -23.37 3.28 -36.10
CA ALA A 15 -22.58 4.49 -36.03
C ALA A 15 -23.22 5.69 -36.77
N HIS A 16 -23.11 6.88 -36.18
CA HIS A 16 -23.27 8.13 -36.90
C HIS A 16 -21.90 8.79 -37.10
N GLN A 17 -21.38 8.65 -38.32
CA GLN A 17 -20.36 9.53 -38.86
C GLN A 17 -21.04 10.82 -39.30
N ALA A 18 -20.48 11.97 -38.94
CA ALA A 18 -20.77 13.26 -39.56
C ALA A 18 -19.43 13.92 -39.87
N GLY A 19 -19.17 14.13 -41.16
CA GLY A 19 -17.93 14.70 -41.67
C GLY A 19 -17.75 16.20 -41.35
N PRO A 20 -16.59 16.77 -41.70
CA PRO A 20 -16.21 18.11 -41.28
C PRO A 20 -16.69 19.20 -42.27
N PRO A 21 -17.10 20.39 -41.78
CA PRO A 21 -17.16 21.61 -42.58
C PRO A 21 -15.93 22.54 -42.33
N PRO A 22 -15.72 23.55 -43.20
CA PRO A 22 -14.40 23.95 -43.67
C PRO A 22 -13.72 25.08 -42.88
N ARG A 23 -12.41 25.25 -43.15
CA ARG A 23 -11.55 26.33 -42.65
C ARG A 23 -11.96 27.69 -43.23
N LEU A 24 -12.09 28.67 -42.35
CA LEU A 24 -12.01 30.10 -42.68
C LEU A 24 -10.79 30.70 -41.97
N GLY A 25 -10.08 31.54 -42.71
CA GLY A 25 -8.78 32.12 -42.36
C GLY A 25 -8.81 33.23 -41.30
N PRO A 26 -7.68 33.95 -41.16
CA PRO A 26 -7.14 34.40 -39.88
C PRO A 26 -7.61 35.80 -39.50
N THR A 27 -7.55 36.16 -38.21
CA THR A 27 -6.99 37.40 -37.64
C THR A 27 -7.28 37.45 -36.13
N ALA A 28 -6.26 37.30 -35.30
CA ALA A 28 -6.15 37.97 -33.98
C ALA A 28 -4.79 37.62 -33.37
N ALA A 29 -3.98 38.64 -33.10
CA ALA A 29 -2.69 38.50 -32.43
C ALA A 29 -2.86 37.97 -30.99
N PRO A 30 -2.11 36.94 -30.55
CA PRO A 30 -2.06 36.60 -29.14
C PRO A 30 -1.09 37.54 -28.43
N ARG A 31 -1.62 38.26 -27.44
CA ARG A 31 -0.84 38.97 -26.42
C ARG A 31 0.03 37.93 -25.68
N PRO A 32 1.27 38.23 -25.27
CA PRO A 32 2.06 37.29 -24.51
C PRO A 32 1.38 37.08 -23.16
N VAL A 33 0.76 35.93 -22.96
CA VAL A 33 0.36 35.45 -21.63
C VAL A 33 1.67 35.19 -20.91
N MET A 34 1.91 35.91 -19.81
CA MET A 34 3.00 35.58 -18.91
C MET A 34 2.77 34.14 -18.44
N ALA A 35 3.63 33.23 -18.88
CA ALA A 35 3.68 31.88 -18.36
C ALA A 35 4.08 31.99 -16.89
N SER A 36 3.08 31.96 -16.00
CA SER A 36 3.30 31.67 -14.60
C SER A 36 3.94 30.29 -14.55
N THR A 37 5.26 30.28 -14.52
CA THR A 37 6.05 29.09 -14.28
C THR A 37 5.87 28.81 -12.80
N THR A 38 4.78 28.14 -12.44
CA THR A 38 4.65 27.51 -11.14
C THR A 38 5.69 26.41 -11.13
N VAL A 39 6.91 26.75 -10.72
CA VAL A 39 7.93 25.79 -10.33
C VAL A 39 7.27 24.95 -9.22
N PRO A 40 7.03 23.65 -9.41
CA PRO A 40 6.68 22.82 -8.28
C PRO A 40 7.88 22.87 -7.35
N LEU A 41 7.72 23.48 -6.18
CA LEU A 41 8.69 23.29 -5.11
C LEU A 41 8.69 21.79 -4.81
N ALA A 42 9.73 21.11 -5.28
CA ALA A 42 9.96 19.71 -4.93
C ALA A 42 10.10 19.66 -3.40
N PRO A 43 9.19 18.96 -2.68
CA PRO A 43 9.43 18.65 -1.28
C PRO A 43 10.74 17.87 -1.22
N GLY A 44 11.62 18.24 -0.29
CA GLY A 44 12.95 17.65 -0.15
C GLY A 44 12.90 16.13 -0.33
N ALA A 45 13.57 15.66 -1.39
CA ALA A 45 13.64 14.25 -1.73
C ALA A 45 14.54 13.55 -0.70
N GLY A 46 13.96 13.18 0.45
CA GLY A 46 14.45 12.03 1.20
C GLY A 46 14.47 10.81 0.27
N PRO A 47 15.30 9.79 0.54
CA PRO A 47 15.32 8.58 -0.28
C PRO A 47 13.90 8.00 -0.33
N SER A 48 13.34 7.91 -1.55
CA SER A 48 11.98 7.41 -1.73
C SER A 48 11.94 5.93 -1.37
N LEU A 49 11.04 5.54 -0.46
CA LEU A 49 10.86 4.14 -0.10
C LEU A 49 10.35 3.36 -1.31
N CYS A 50 10.95 2.21 -1.59
CA CYS A 50 10.52 1.28 -2.64
C CYS A 50 9.76 0.10 -2.05
N CYS A 51 8.76 -0.39 -2.78
CA CYS A 51 8.00 -1.59 -2.41
C CYS A 51 8.85 -2.82 -2.69
N ASP A 52 9.01 -3.71 -1.70
CA ASP A 52 9.81 -4.93 -1.85
C ASP A 52 9.16 -5.96 -2.78
N ARG A 53 7.86 -5.79 -3.12
CA ARG A 53 7.15 -6.69 -4.03
C ARG A 53 7.20 -6.26 -5.49
N CYS A 54 6.96 -4.98 -5.77
CA CYS A 54 6.83 -4.48 -7.15
C CYS A 54 7.93 -3.50 -7.56
N GLY A 55 8.83 -3.14 -6.64
CA GLY A 55 9.95 -2.22 -6.87
C GLY A 55 9.55 -0.75 -7.05
N GLN A 56 8.25 -0.43 -7.07
CA GLN A 56 7.80 0.94 -7.25
C GLN A 56 8.09 1.79 -6.01
N ALA A 57 8.59 3.00 -6.25
CA ALA A 57 8.72 4.02 -5.22
C ALA A 57 7.34 4.50 -4.75
N ALA A 58 7.26 5.05 -3.54
CA ALA A 58 6.01 5.65 -3.08
C ALA A 58 5.61 6.84 -3.96
N ALA A 59 4.39 6.79 -4.50
CA ALA A 59 3.89 7.72 -5.52
C ALA A 59 3.42 9.07 -4.95
N ASP A 60 3.06 9.10 -3.67
CA ASP A 60 2.51 10.26 -2.98
C ASP A 60 2.85 10.22 -1.47
N PRO A 61 2.68 11.33 -0.72
CA PRO A 61 3.02 11.38 0.70
C PRO A 61 2.24 10.38 1.58
N LEU A 62 0.98 10.08 1.25
CA LEU A 62 0.22 9.07 1.98
C LEU A 62 0.83 7.69 1.77
N GLN A 63 1.23 7.37 0.54
CA GLN A 63 1.93 6.13 0.24
C GLN A 63 3.30 6.05 0.93
N GLN A 64 4.04 7.17 1.08
CA GLN A 64 5.27 7.20 1.86
C GLN A 64 5.02 6.84 3.33
N ILE A 65 3.97 7.39 3.94
CA ILE A 65 3.59 7.09 5.32
C ILE A 65 3.24 5.60 5.45
N LEU A 66 2.42 5.05 4.56
CA LEU A 66 2.07 3.62 4.59
C LEU A 66 3.29 2.72 4.39
N MET A 67 4.22 3.09 3.50
CA MET A 67 5.42 2.32 3.22
C MET A 67 6.50 2.46 4.31
N SER A 68 6.34 3.41 5.23
CA SER A 68 7.21 3.53 6.41
C SER A 68 6.90 2.46 7.47
N ALA A 69 5.71 1.84 7.41
CA ALA A 69 5.38 0.70 8.26
C ALA A 69 6.32 -0.47 7.99
N VAL A 70 6.83 -1.07 9.07
CA VAL A 70 7.67 -2.26 9.01
C VAL A 70 6.76 -3.49 9.05
N TRP A 71 6.86 -4.35 8.05
CA TRP A 71 6.15 -5.61 8.02
C TRP A 71 7.10 -6.74 8.40
N LEU A 72 6.72 -7.59 9.35
CA LEU A 72 7.45 -8.83 9.63
C LEU A 72 6.79 -9.98 8.85
N ILE A 73 7.55 -10.56 7.93
CA ILE A 73 7.09 -11.60 7.01
C ILE A 73 7.90 -12.89 7.17
N PRO A 74 7.31 -14.06 6.83
CA PRO A 74 8.08 -15.29 6.70
C PRO A 74 9.14 -15.16 5.59
N GLY A 75 10.33 -15.70 5.85
CA GLY A 75 11.43 -15.80 4.89
C GLY A 75 12.05 -17.20 4.90
N PRO A 76 12.89 -17.52 3.89
CA PRO A 76 13.48 -18.86 3.75
C PRO A 76 14.39 -19.26 4.92
N ASP A 77 15.09 -18.29 5.51
CA ASP A 77 16.01 -18.48 6.65
C ASP A 77 15.38 -18.04 7.99
N GLY A 78 14.07 -17.78 8.00
CA GLY A 78 13.34 -17.25 9.14
C GLY A 78 12.69 -15.88 8.86
N PRO A 79 12.05 -15.27 9.87
CA PRO A 79 11.35 -14.00 9.71
C PRO A 79 12.27 -12.87 9.24
N THR A 80 11.75 -12.02 8.35
CA THR A 80 12.46 -10.84 7.83
C THR A 80 11.52 -9.65 7.69
N THR A 81 12.07 -8.45 7.55
CA THR A 81 11.27 -7.23 7.38
C THR A 81 11.05 -6.89 5.92
N ALA A 82 9.88 -6.37 5.58
CA ALA A 82 9.54 -5.86 4.26
C ALA A 82 8.69 -4.57 4.34
N ARG A 83 8.56 -3.91 3.19
CA ARG A 83 7.74 -2.73 2.95
C ARG A 83 6.87 -2.93 1.73
N TYR A 84 5.60 -2.60 1.86
CA TYR A 84 4.61 -2.79 0.79
C TYR A 84 3.89 -1.49 0.45
N CYS A 85 3.68 -1.27 -0.84
CA CYS A 85 2.75 -0.25 -1.28
C CYS A 85 1.30 -0.69 -1.05
N ARG A 86 0.37 0.27 -1.09
CA ARG A 86 -1.08 0.04 -0.95
C ARG A 86 -1.67 -0.99 -1.92
N ALA A 87 -1.02 -1.22 -3.07
CA ALA A 87 -1.46 -2.17 -4.09
C ALA A 87 -0.86 -3.58 -3.91
N CYS A 88 0.12 -3.73 -3.02
CA CYS A 88 0.83 -4.97 -2.79
C CYS A 88 0.76 -5.47 -1.33
N PRO A 89 -0.32 -5.20 -0.57
CA PRO A 89 -0.36 -5.66 0.81
C PRO A 89 -0.17 -7.18 0.87
N PRO A 90 0.52 -7.68 1.91
CA PRO A 90 0.66 -9.10 2.09
C PRO A 90 -0.70 -9.71 2.42
N VAL A 91 -0.87 -11.00 2.11
CA VAL A 91 -2.14 -11.72 2.26
C VAL A 91 -2.10 -12.54 3.55
N GLY A 92 -3.25 -12.67 4.22
CA GLY A 92 -3.40 -13.49 5.42
C GLY A 92 -3.77 -12.66 6.65
N PRO A 93 -3.80 -13.30 7.85
CA PRO A 93 -3.98 -12.58 9.10
C PRO A 93 -2.87 -11.56 9.32
N ILE A 94 -3.22 -10.45 9.94
CA ILE A 94 -2.29 -9.39 10.31
C ILE A 94 -2.47 -9.11 11.79
N THR A 95 -1.37 -9.12 12.54
CA THR A 95 -1.34 -8.69 13.95
C THR A 95 -0.49 -7.44 14.05
N ASP A 96 -1.07 -6.38 14.62
CA ASP A 96 -0.35 -5.15 14.93
C ASP A 96 0.31 -5.28 16.32
N LEU A 97 1.64 -5.30 16.35
CA LEU A 97 2.40 -5.27 17.59
C LEU A 97 2.79 -3.83 17.91
N ALA A 98 1.97 -3.15 18.69
CA ALA A 98 2.26 -1.79 19.12
C ALA A 98 3.12 -1.75 20.39
N CYS A 99 4.16 -0.92 20.39
CA CYS A 99 4.88 -0.55 21.60
C CYS A 99 3.95 0.21 22.54
N LEU A 100 3.83 -0.23 23.79
CA LEU A 100 3.00 0.43 24.81
C LEU A 100 3.44 1.86 25.16
N ARG A 101 4.62 2.29 24.71
CA ARG A 101 5.17 3.63 25.00
C ARG A 101 4.98 4.63 23.87
N CYS A 102 5.38 4.26 22.64
CA CYS A 102 5.29 5.16 21.49
C CYS A 102 4.13 4.82 20.53
N GLY A 103 3.52 3.64 20.66
CA GLY A 103 2.48 3.16 19.74
C GLY A 103 3.03 2.53 18.46
N ASP A 104 4.31 2.70 18.13
CA ASP A 104 4.92 2.10 16.94
C ASP A 104 5.24 0.61 17.12
N GLY A 105 5.26 -0.10 16.00
CA GLY A 105 5.86 -1.41 15.91
C GLY A 105 5.58 -2.09 14.58
N PRO A 106 6.07 -3.32 14.41
CA PRO A 106 5.90 -4.05 13.16
C PRO A 106 4.50 -4.64 13.03
N LEU A 107 4.05 -4.78 11.79
CA LEU A 107 2.87 -5.55 11.40
C LEU A 107 3.30 -6.99 11.08
N LEU A 108 2.83 -7.96 11.83
CA LEU A 108 3.15 -9.38 11.67
C LEU A 108 2.12 -10.02 10.75
N VAL A 109 2.57 -10.88 9.82
CA VAL A 109 1.68 -11.41 8.77
C VAL A 109 1.71 -12.93 8.70
N GLY A 110 0.55 -13.50 8.38
CA GLY A 110 0.42 -14.92 8.06
C GLY A 110 0.76 -15.78 9.26
N GLU A 111 1.69 -16.71 9.08
CA GLU A 111 2.14 -17.64 10.12
C GLU A 111 2.90 -16.98 11.28
N LEU A 112 3.22 -15.68 11.15
CA LEU A 112 3.82 -14.88 12.22
C LEU A 112 2.78 -14.07 13.00
N ALA A 113 1.57 -13.91 12.46
CA ALA A 113 0.47 -13.27 13.17
C ALA A 113 -0.01 -14.16 14.34
N ALA A 114 -0.62 -13.54 15.35
CA ALA A 114 -1.29 -14.27 16.42
C ALA A 114 -2.39 -15.18 15.85
N ASP A 115 -2.53 -16.38 16.42
CA ASP A 115 -3.60 -17.30 16.02
C ASP A 115 -4.93 -16.79 16.58
N PRO A 116 -5.89 -16.39 15.73
CA PRO A 116 -7.20 -15.90 16.19
C PRO A 116 -8.06 -17.00 16.85
N SER A 117 -7.68 -18.27 16.70
CA SER A 117 -8.39 -19.43 17.27
C SER A 117 -7.69 -20.00 18.51
N GLY A 118 -6.48 -19.51 18.83
CA GLY A 118 -5.69 -19.95 19.97
C GLY A 118 -6.09 -19.24 21.26
N PRO A 119 -5.67 -19.77 22.43
CA PRO A 119 -5.77 -19.03 23.68
C PRO A 119 -4.90 -17.77 23.64
N ASP A 120 -5.45 -16.64 24.14
CA ASP A 120 -4.81 -15.34 24.39
C ASP A 120 -3.77 -14.84 23.37
N ASP A 121 -4.17 -14.43 22.15
CA ASP A 121 -3.36 -13.63 21.20
C ASP A 121 -1.85 -14.00 21.15
N VAL A 122 -1.53 -15.29 21.31
CA VAL A 122 -0.15 -15.72 21.54
C VAL A 122 0.60 -15.63 20.22
N LEU A 123 1.67 -14.85 20.22
CA LEU A 123 2.55 -14.78 19.06
C LEU A 123 3.24 -16.13 18.79
N PRO A 124 3.36 -16.54 17.52
CA PRO A 124 4.16 -17.69 17.10
C PRO A 124 5.61 -17.59 17.59
N ALA A 125 6.24 -18.74 17.88
CA ALA A 125 7.60 -18.78 18.40
C ALA A 125 8.62 -18.04 17.51
N ALA A 126 8.55 -18.25 16.20
CA ALA A 126 9.44 -17.58 15.24
C ALA A 126 9.33 -16.05 15.32
N ALA A 127 8.11 -15.51 15.45
CA ALA A 127 7.91 -14.08 15.62
C ALA A 127 8.48 -13.59 16.96
N ARG A 128 8.22 -14.32 18.06
CA ARG A 128 8.73 -13.98 19.39
C ARG A 128 10.26 -13.94 19.43
N ASP A 129 10.90 -14.96 18.87
CA ASP A 129 12.35 -15.09 18.87
C ASP A 129 13.01 -13.98 18.05
N TRP A 130 12.43 -13.65 16.87
CA TRP A 130 12.91 -12.54 16.05
C TRP A 130 12.77 -11.20 16.78
N LEU A 131 11.61 -10.93 17.38
CA LEU A 131 11.36 -9.68 18.12
C LEU A 131 12.29 -9.53 19.31
N ALA A 132 12.50 -10.62 20.07
CA ALA A 132 13.42 -10.64 21.20
C ALA A 132 14.86 -10.38 20.75
N ALA A 133 15.30 -10.98 19.64
CA ALA A 133 16.61 -10.72 19.04
C ALA A 133 16.75 -9.28 18.54
N ALA A 134 15.67 -8.69 18.01
CA ALA A 134 15.59 -7.27 17.66
C ALA A 134 15.50 -6.33 18.89
N GLY A 135 15.52 -6.88 20.12
CA GLY A 135 15.60 -6.12 21.37
C GLY A 135 14.25 -5.78 22.00
N TRP A 136 13.13 -6.25 21.45
CA TRP A 136 11.81 -6.07 22.03
C TRP A 136 11.69 -6.81 23.37
N ARG A 137 10.93 -6.23 24.30
CA ARG A 137 10.39 -6.95 25.46
C ARG A 137 8.93 -7.27 25.17
N LEU A 138 8.53 -8.54 25.24
CA LEU A 138 7.19 -8.99 24.85
C LEU A 138 6.20 -9.08 26.02
N ASP A 139 6.68 -9.23 27.26
CA ASP A 139 5.87 -9.05 28.46
C ASP A 139 5.58 -7.56 28.66
N GLY A 140 4.44 -7.13 28.11
CA GLY A 140 4.11 -5.71 27.90
C GLY A 140 4.99 -5.10 26.80
N PRO A 141 4.57 -5.17 25.51
CA PRO A 141 5.40 -4.91 24.36
C PRO A 141 6.06 -3.53 24.41
N VAL A 142 7.39 -3.49 24.41
CA VAL A 142 8.17 -2.25 24.31
C VAL A 142 9.32 -2.43 23.31
N CYS A 143 9.38 -1.50 22.36
CA CYS A 143 10.39 -1.47 21.31
C CYS A 143 11.79 -1.14 21.85
N PRO A 144 12.86 -1.50 21.11
CA PRO A 144 14.24 -1.24 21.51
C PRO A 144 14.55 0.25 21.78
N ASP A 145 13.96 1.17 21.01
CA ASP A 145 14.19 2.61 21.17
C ASP A 145 13.57 3.17 22.45
N CYS A 146 12.42 2.61 22.86
CA CYS A 146 11.75 3.00 24.09
C CYS A 146 12.26 2.23 25.32
N ARG A 147 13.22 1.31 25.15
CA ARG A 147 13.80 0.54 26.24
C ARG A 147 14.91 1.37 26.89
N PRO A 148 14.90 1.56 28.22
CA PRO A 148 16.00 2.26 28.89
C PRO A 148 17.29 1.48 28.66
N ARG A 149 18.34 2.17 28.20
CA ARG A 149 19.69 1.62 28.15
C ARG A 149 20.10 1.30 29.59
N ARG A 150 20.36 0.03 29.88
CA ARG A 150 20.92 -0.42 31.16
C ARG A 150 22.41 -0.16 31.19
#